data_AF-A0A7S3HFD3-F1
#
_entry.id   AF-A0A7S3HFD3-F1
#
_cell.length_a   1.000
_cell.length_b   1.000
_cell.length_c   1.000
_cell.angle_alpha   90.00
_cell.angle_beta   90.00
_cell.angle_gamma   90.00
#
_symmetry.space_group_name_H-M   'P 1'
#
loop_
_entity.id
_entity.type
_entity.pdbx_description
1 polymer ?
#
loop_
_entity_poly.entity_id
_entity_poly.type
_entity_poly.pdbx_seq_one_letter_code
_entity_poly.pdbx_strand_id
1 'polypeptide(L)'
;SGRQLIQSAADSVLANPLLTSDILEEAVPGNIRKAEHFVSFLKKIVQYFKTLMLGKDVVNKTPLAFLHDMYQATALERKPLRFTYTRLNSLLRTLEITSLEDFNALQDVANFATLVSTYMDGFAIITEPAGSVVTGIT
;
A
#
# COMPACT_ATOMS: atom_id res chain seq x y z
N SER A 1 -24.05 22.93 -13.78
CA SER A 1 -22.67 22.62 -14.21
C SER A 1 -21.62 22.52 -13.09
N GLY A 2 -21.89 22.91 -11.84
CA GLY A 2 -20.90 22.81 -10.73
C GLY A 2 -20.80 21.43 -10.03
N ARG A 3 -21.84 20.60 -10.06
CA ARG A 3 -21.83 19.26 -9.41
C ARG A 3 -20.96 18.22 -10.12
N GLN A 4 -20.71 18.41 -11.42
CA GLN A 4 -19.93 17.47 -12.21
C GLN A 4 -18.41 17.64 -12.00
N LEU A 5 -17.95 18.80 -11.51
CA LEU A 5 -16.54 19.07 -11.20
C LEU A 5 -16.11 18.49 -9.86
N ILE A 6 -17.02 18.40 -8.88
CA ILE A 6 -16.72 17.86 -7.55
C ILE A 6 -16.56 16.33 -7.60
N GLN A 7 -17.33 15.65 -8.44
CA GLN A 7 -17.19 14.20 -8.61
C GLN A 7 -15.83 13.83 -9.24
N SER A 8 -15.40 14.57 -10.28
CA SER A 8 -14.09 14.39 -10.92
C SER A 8 -12.93 14.68 -9.96
N ALA A 9 -13.06 15.68 -9.09
CA ALA A 9 -12.07 15.98 -8.07
C ALA A 9 -12.04 14.90 -6.97
N ALA A 10 -13.19 14.38 -6.54
CA ALA A 10 -13.26 13.27 -5.58
C ALA A 10 -12.66 11.97 -6.15
N ASP A 11 -12.92 11.66 -7.43
CA ASP A 11 -12.25 10.56 -8.15
C ASP A 11 -10.74 10.82 -8.37
N SER A 12 -10.34 12.10 -8.50
CA SER A 12 -8.92 12.50 -8.60
C SER A 12 -8.21 12.53 -7.25
N VAL A 13 -8.94 12.57 -6.14
CA VAL A 13 -8.43 12.44 -4.77
C VAL A 13 -8.36 10.97 -4.36
N LEU A 14 -9.25 10.12 -4.91
CA LEU A 14 -9.15 8.67 -4.79
C LEU A 14 -7.94 8.12 -5.54
N ALA A 15 -7.58 8.71 -6.68
CA ALA A 15 -6.26 8.51 -7.28
C ALA A 15 -5.22 9.10 -6.33
N ASN A 16 -4.46 8.25 -5.66
CA ASN A 16 -3.36 8.66 -4.80
C ASN A 16 -2.50 9.71 -5.58
N PRO A 17 -2.52 11.00 -5.20
CA PRO A 17 -1.90 12.09 -5.99
C PRO A 17 -0.36 12.02 -6.02
N LEU A 18 0.20 10.93 -5.50
CA LEU A 18 1.61 10.65 -5.32
C LEU A 18 2.09 9.49 -6.21
N LEU A 19 1.24 8.94 -7.08
CA LEU A 19 1.71 8.06 -8.14
C LEU A 19 2.22 8.90 -9.30
N THR A 20 3.53 8.84 -9.56
CA THR A 20 4.13 9.46 -10.75
C THR A 20 3.45 8.88 -11.99
N SER A 21 3.10 9.73 -12.97
CA SER A 21 2.48 9.35 -14.24
C SER A 21 3.17 8.15 -14.90
N ASP A 22 4.49 8.08 -14.74
CA ASP A 22 5.36 7.07 -15.35
C ASP A 22 5.09 5.65 -14.84
N ILE A 23 4.56 5.49 -13.61
CA ILE A 23 4.17 4.18 -13.07
C ILE A 23 2.85 3.70 -13.67
N LEU A 24 1.96 4.64 -14.03
CA LEU A 24 0.66 4.32 -14.62
C LEU A 24 0.81 3.80 -16.07
N GLU A 25 1.89 4.18 -16.76
CA GLU A 25 2.17 3.76 -18.14
C GLU A 25 2.95 2.43 -18.23
N GLU A 26 3.60 1.99 -17.14
CA GLU A 26 4.34 0.74 -17.12
C GLU A 26 3.40 -0.48 -17.08
N ALA A 27 3.71 -1.52 -17.87
CA ALA A 27 2.95 -2.76 -17.86
C ALA A 27 3.04 -3.46 -16.50
N VAL A 28 1.89 -3.92 -15.99
CA VAL A 28 1.80 -4.70 -14.74
C VAL A 28 2.79 -5.89 -14.77
N PRO A 29 3.62 -6.05 -13.73
CA PRO A 29 4.59 -7.15 -13.63
C PRO A 29 3.94 -8.53 -13.73
N GLY A 30 4.59 -9.46 -14.45
CA GLY A 30 4.04 -10.77 -14.80
C GLY A 30 3.57 -11.61 -13.60
N ASN A 31 4.29 -11.54 -12.49
CA ASN A 31 3.98 -12.29 -11.26
C ASN A 31 2.70 -11.83 -10.55
N ILE A 32 2.16 -10.64 -10.85
CA ILE A 32 0.90 -10.14 -10.27
C ILE A 32 -0.21 -9.92 -11.32
N ARG A 33 -0.02 -10.37 -12.56
CA ARG A 33 -1.06 -10.26 -13.61
C ARG A 33 -2.30 -11.10 -13.30
N LYS A 34 -2.12 -12.35 -12.91
CA LYS A 34 -3.25 -13.25 -12.56
C LYS A 34 -3.85 -12.87 -11.21
N ALA A 35 -5.18 -12.89 -11.11
CA ALA A 35 -5.91 -12.51 -9.88
C ALA A 35 -5.49 -13.35 -8.67
N GLU A 36 -5.40 -14.68 -8.83
CA GLU A 36 -4.98 -15.61 -7.77
C GLU A 36 -3.57 -15.31 -7.23
N HIS A 37 -2.66 -14.97 -8.15
CA HIS A 37 -1.29 -14.60 -7.78
C HIS A 37 -1.28 -13.26 -7.04
N PHE A 38 -2.06 -12.28 -7.51
CA PHE A 38 -2.16 -10.98 -6.84
C PHE A 38 -2.78 -11.10 -5.44
N VAL A 39 -3.83 -11.90 -5.27
CA VAL A 39 -4.40 -12.16 -3.94
C VAL A 39 -3.39 -12.82 -3.02
N SER A 40 -2.62 -13.80 -3.52
CA SER A 40 -1.54 -14.46 -2.76
C SER A 40 -0.42 -13.48 -2.40
N PHE A 41 -0.07 -12.58 -3.33
CA PHE A 41 0.88 -11.50 -3.13
C PHE A 41 0.42 -10.55 -2.02
N LEU A 42 -0.83 -10.08 -2.08
CA LEU A 42 -1.41 -9.15 -1.10
C LEU A 42 -1.53 -9.77 0.30
N LYS A 43 -1.87 -11.06 0.39
CA LYS A 43 -1.86 -11.81 1.66
C LYS A 43 -0.49 -11.77 2.34
N LYS A 44 0.60 -11.92 1.58
CA LYS A 44 1.97 -11.84 2.14
C LYS A 44 2.29 -10.45 2.69
N ILE A 45 1.84 -9.38 2.01
CA ILE A 45 2.00 -8.00 2.51
C ILE A 45 1.27 -7.83 3.85
N VAL A 46 0.01 -8.24 3.91
CA VAL A 46 -0.81 -8.14 5.13
C VAL A 46 -0.20 -8.96 6.28
N GLN A 47 0.29 -10.17 5.98
CA GLN A 47 0.98 -10.99 6.97
C GLN A 47 2.23 -10.30 7.52
N TYR A 48 3.05 -9.71 6.64
CA TYR A 48 4.22 -8.95 7.08
C TYR A 48 3.84 -7.76 7.98
N PHE A 49 2.84 -6.96 7.60
CA PHE A 49 2.37 -5.85 8.43
C PHE A 49 1.86 -6.32 9.79
N LYS A 50 1.15 -7.45 9.84
CA LYS A 50 0.72 -8.04 11.11
C LYS A 50 1.91 -8.37 12.01
N THR A 51 3.00 -8.90 11.46
CA THR A 51 4.21 -9.18 12.27
C THR A 51 4.86 -7.90 12.80
N LEU A 52 4.86 -6.82 12.02
CA LEU A 52 5.35 -5.52 12.47
C LEU A 52 4.52 -4.95 13.62
N MET A 53 3.18 -5.02 13.52
CA MET A 53 2.26 -4.50 14.54
C MET A 53 2.27 -5.30 15.86
N LEU A 54 2.74 -6.55 15.82
CA LEU A 54 2.95 -7.38 17.02
C LEU A 54 4.29 -7.10 17.71
N GLY A 55 5.14 -6.27 17.12
CA GLY A 55 6.39 -5.80 17.72
C GLY A 55 6.12 -4.99 19.00
N LYS A 56 7.04 -5.09 19.97
CA LYS A 56 6.95 -4.39 21.26
C LYS A 56 7.73 -3.08 21.30
N ASP A 57 8.68 -2.93 20.38
CA ASP A 57 9.60 -1.79 20.36
C ASP A 57 9.18 -0.79 19.28
N VAL A 58 9.44 0.49 19.53
CA VAL A 58 9.35 1.51 18.48
C VAL A 58 10.47 1.27 17.48
N VAL A 59 10.11 1.11 16.21
CA VAL A 59 11.05 0.84 15.11
C VAL A 59 11.02 2.02 14.16
N ASN A 60 12.19 2.60 13.88
CA ASN A 60 12.38 3.63 12.86
C ASN A 60 13.31 3.11 11.76
N LYS A 61 12.83 3.08 10.51
CA LYS A 61 13.58 2.58 9.34
C LYS A 61 13.45 3.53 8.16
N THR A 62 14.48 3.56 7.32
CA THR A 62 14.33 4.14 5.98
C THR A 62 13.45 3.21 5.12
N PRO A 63 12.76 3.73 4.09
CA PRO A 63 12.02 2.91 3.12
C PRO A 63 12.85 1.78 2.52
N LEU A 64 14.11 2.07 2.14
CA LEU A 64 15.03 1.06 1.62
C LEU A 64 15.26 -0.09 2.61
N ALA A 65 15.54 0.22 3.87
CA ALA A 65 15.75 -0.79 4.91
C ALA A 65 14.47 -1.60 5.16
N PHE A 66 13.32 -0.93 5.21
CA PHE A 66 12.02 -1.59 5.36
C PHE A 66 11.73 -2.58 4.23
N LEU A 67 11.98 -2.17 2.98
CA LEU A 67 11.79 -3.03 1.81
C LEU A 67 12.77 -4.21 1.80
N HIS A 68 14.00 -3.99 2.26
CA HIS A 68 14.97 -5.06 2.40
C HIS A 68 14.47 -6.12 3.39
N ASP A 69 14.03 -5.72 4.58
CA ASP A 69 13.51 -6.63 5.59
C ASP A 69 12.25 -7.36 5.11
N MET A 70 11.36 -6.64 4.43
CA MET A 70 10.16 -7.22 3.83
C MET A 70 10.52 -8.29 2.79
N TYR A 71 11.52 -8.03 1.94
CA TYR A 71 12.00 -8.99 0.97
C TYR A 71 12.56 -10.24 1.66
N GLN A 72 13.38 -10.09 2.70
CA GLN A 72 13.91 -11.23 3.45
C GLN A 72 12.81 -12.08 4.09
N ALA A 73 11.77 -11.44 4.63
CA ALA A 73 10.67 -12.13 5.31
C ALA A 73 9.66 -12.78 4.36
N THR A 74 9.48 -12.26 3.14
CA THR A 74 8.34 -12.62 2.27
C THR A 74 8.70 -13.01 0.84
N ALA A 75 9.95 -12.79 0.44
CA ALA A 75 10.43 -12.85 -0.94
C ALA A 75 9.65 -11.95 -1.92
N LEU A 76 9.01 -10.89 -1.42
CA LEU A 76 8.30 -9.92 -2.26
C LEU A 76 9.27 -8.89 -2.82
N GLU A 77 9.40 -8.88 -4.15
CA GLU A 77 10.24 -7.92 -4.85
C GLU A 77 9.63 -6.51 -4.84
N ARG A 78 10.50 -5.49 -4.87
CA ARG A 78 10.09 -4.08 -4.93
C ARG A 78 9.21 -3.75 -6.14
N LYS A 79 9.56 -4.27 -7.32
CA LYS A 79 8.92 -3.86 -8.58
C LYS A 79 7.40 -4.11 -8.55
N PRO A 80 6.90 -5.33 -8.21
CA PRO A 80 5.46 -5.57 -8.01
C PRO A 80 4.79 -4.69 -6.95
N LEU A 81 5.48 -4.35 -5.85
CA LEU A 81 4.92 -3.52 -4.78
C LEU A 81 4.47 -2.14 -5.28
N ARG A 82 5.17 -1.57 -6.28
CA ARG A 82 4.82 -0.27 -6.88
C ARG A 82 3.44 -0.28 -7.53
N PHE A 83 3.00 -1.43 -8.04
CA PHE A 83 1.73 -1.59 -8.75
C PHE A 83 0.58 -2.05 -7.84
N THR A 84 0.80 -2.20 -6.54
CA THR A 84 -0.20 -2.82 -5.64
C THR A 84 -1.53 -2.07 -5.67
N TYR A 85 -1.49 -0.73 -5.57
CA TYR A 85 -2.68 0.10 -5.63
C TYR A 85 -3.43 -0.01 -6.97
N THR A 86 -2.74 0.18 -8.11
CA THR A 86 -3.38 0.14 -9.43
C THR A 86 -3.91 -1.25 -9.75
N ARG A 87 -3.18 -2.30 -9.34
CA ARG A 87 -3.60 -3.69 -9.53
C ARG A 87 -4.81 -4.06 -8.69
N LEU A 88 -4.90 -3.58 -7.44
CA LEU A 88 -6.07 -3.77 -6.59
C LEU A 88 -7.30 -3.10 -7.19
N ASN A 89 -7.19 -1.84 -7.60
CA ASN A 89 -8.30 -1.14 -8.26
C ASN A 89 -8.75 -1.82 -9.55
N SER A 90 -7.80 -2.29 -10.37
CA SER A 90 -8.12 -3.08 -11.55
C SER A 90 -8.87 -4.36 -11.18
N LEU A 91 -8.46 -5.08 -10.13
CA LEU A 91 -9.14 -6.29 -9.68
C LEU A 91 -10.57 -6.01 -9.21
N LEU A 92 -10.77 -5.01 -8.34
CA LEU A 92 -12.08 -4.65 -7.80
C LEU A 92 -13.05 -4.24 -8.91
N ARG A 93 -12.58 -3.49 -9.91
CA ARG A 93 -13.36 -3.14 -11.11
C ARG A 93 -13.73 -4.37 -11.94
N THR A 94 -12.79 -5.30 -12.17
CA THR A 94 -13.05 -6.55 -12.90
C THR A 94 -14.06 -7.45 -12.18
N LEU A 95 -14.10 -7.41 -10.85
CA LEU A 95 -15.04 -8.16 -10.03
C LEU A 95 -16.38 -7.44 -9.83
N GLU A 96 -16.58 -6.26 -10.42
CA GLU A 96 -17.81 -5.46 -10.33
C GLU A 96 -18.23 -5.17 -8.87
N ILE A 97 -17.26 -4.94 -7.99
CA ILE A 97 -17.53 -4.60 -6.59
C ILE A 97 -18.16 -3.21 -6.50
N THR A 98 -19.35 -3.12 -5.92
CA THR A 98 -20.11 -1.88 -5.76
C THR A 98 -19.77 -1.14 -4.47
N SER A 99 -19.62 -1.86 -3.37
CA SER A 99 -19.28 -1.31 -2.04
C SER A 99 -17.77 -1.24 -1.84
N LEU A 100 -17.11 -0.23 -2.42
CA LEU A 100 -15.66 -0.04 -2.27
C LEU A 100 -15.24 0.27 -0.82
N GLU A 101 -16.16 0.78 -0.01
CA GLU A 101 -15.95 1.09 1.40
C GLU A 101 -15.56 -0.13 2.24
N ASP A 102 -16.07 -1.32 1.87
CA ASP A 102 -15.72 -2.59 2.51
C ASP A 102 -14.24 -2.97 2.31
N PHE A 103 -13.57 -2.33 1.35
CA PHE A 103 -12.18 -2.59 0.97
C PHE A 103 -11.23 -1.45 1.35
N ASN A 104 -11.67 -0.44 2.11
CA ASN A 104 -10.84 0.70 2.50
C ASN A 104 -9.53 0.27 3.19
N ALA A 105 -9.61 -0.65 4.15
CA ALA A 105 -8.40 -1.16 4.83
C ALA A 105 -7.41 -1.84 3.87
N LEU A 106 -7.90 -2.48 2.82
CA LEU A 106 -7.06 -3.11 1.80
C LEU A 106 -6.46 -2.07 0.84
N GLN A 107 -7.21 -1.01 0.56
CA GLN A 107 -6.73 0.15 -0.19
C GLN A 107 -5.60 0.86 0.58
N ASP A 108 -5.71 1.00 1.90
CA ASP A 108 -4.64 1.58 2.73
C ASP A 108 -3.36 0.75 2.67
N VAL A 109 -3.47 -0.58 2.80
CA VAL A 109 -2.34 -1.50 2.64
C VAL A 109 -1.70 -1.35 1.26
N ALA A 110 -2.52 -1.32 0.20
CA ALA A 110 -2.03 -1.19 -1.17
C ALA A 110 -1.37 0.17 -1.44
N ASN A 111 -1.96 1.24 -0.92
CA ASN A 111 -1.40 2.60 -0.97
C ASN A 111 -0.05 2.66 -0.27
N PHE A 112 0.03 2.17 0.96
CA PHE A 112 1.28 2.15 1.71
C PHE A 112 2.37 1.37 0.96
N ALA A 113 2.05 0.15 0.47
CA ALA A 113 2.98 -0.68 -0.29
C ALA A 113 3.49 0.01 -1.56
N THR A 114 2.60 0.71 -2.27
CA THR A 114 2.95 1.52 -3.44
C THR A 114 3.84 2.72 -3.08
N LEU A 115 3.54 3.45 -2.01
CA LEU A 115 4.32 4.61 -1.57
C LEU A 115 5.73 4.23 -1.15
N VAL A 116 5.88 3.25 -0.25
CA VAL A 116 7.20 2.82 0.25
C VAL A 116 8.09 2.27 -0.86
N SER A 117 7.50 1.55 -1.84
CA SER A 117 8.24 1.00 -2.96
C SER A 117 8.57 2.04 -4.05
N THR A 118 7.84 3.15 -4.09
CA THR A 118 8.10 4.25 -5.03
C THR A 118 9.14 5.21 -4.48
N TYR A 119 8.97 5.66 -3.24
CA TYR A 119 9.80 6.68 -2.61
C TYR A 119 10.78 6.05 -1.62
N MET A 120 12.00 5.80 -2.08
CA MET A 120 13.03 5.14 -1.27
C MET A 120 13.83 6.08 -0.37
N ASP A 121 13.86 7.37 -0.74
CA ASP A 121 14.70 8.39 -0.13
C ASP A 121 13.86 9.56 0.37
N GLY A 122 14.32 10.23 1.43
CA GLY A 122 13.65 11.41 1.99
C GLY A 122 12.47 11.11 2.94
N PHE A 123 12.19 9.84 3.22
CA PHE A 123 11.13 9.41 4.14
C PHE A 123 11.68 8.51 5.25
N ALA A 124 10.89 8.37 6.31
CA ALA A 124 11.11 7.44 7.41
C ALA A 124 9.81 6.67 7.70
N ILE A 125 9.95 5.40 8.10
CA ILE A 125 8.85 4.53 8.49
C ILE A 125 9.01 4.25 9.97
N ILE A 126 8.04 4.73 10.73
CA ILE A 126 7.98 4.56 12.17
C ILE A 126 6.84 3.59 12.47
N THR A 127 7.15 2.52 13.19
CA THR A 127 6.17 1.55 13.70
C THR A 127 6.19 1.62 15.21
N GLU A 128 5.03 1.86 15.81
CA GLU A 128 4.86 1.94 17.26
C GLU A 128 3.95 0.81 17.75
N PRO A 129 4.22 0.23 18.93
CA PRO A 129 3.37 -0.80 19.51
C PRO A 129 1.99 -0.22 19.87
N ALA A 130 0.95 -1.04 19.69
CA ALA A 130 -0.41 -0.66 20.06
C ALA A 130 -0.50 -0.37 21.57
N GLY A 131 -0.91 0.86 21.91
CA GLY A 131 -1.06 1.28 23.31
C GLY A 131 0.17 1.91 23.95
N SER A 132 1.14 2.41 23.16
CA SER A 132 2.19 3.30 23.67
C SER A 132 1.57 4.57 24.25
N VAL A 133 1.28 4.57 25.55
CA VAL A 133 0.94 5.77 26.30
C VAL A 133 2.25 6.47 26.62
N VAL A 134 2.37 7.76 26.27
CA VAL A 134 3.47 8.59 26.76
C VAL A 134 3.35 8.67 28.28
N THR A 135 4.08 7.82 29.00
CA THR A 135 4.29 7.96 30.44
C THR A 135 5.04 9.26 30.70
N GLY A 136 4.31 10.34 31.00
CA GLY A 136 4.91 11.65 31.27
C GLY A 136 3.97 12.86 31.29
N ILE A 137 2.67 12.71 30.99
CA ILE A 137 1.69 13.79 31.14
C ILE A 137 0.54 13.28 32.01
N THR A 138 0.70 13.42 33.32
CA THR A 138 -0.37 13.44 34.31
C THR A 138 -0.05 14.53 35.31
#